data_AF-A0A7W1Q0L2-F1
#
_entry.id   AF-A0A7W1Q0L2-F1
#
_cell.length_a   1.000
_cell.length_b   1.000
_cell.length_c   1.000
_cell.angle_alpha   90.00
_cell.angle_beta   90.00
_cell.angle_gamma   90.00
#
_symmetry.space_group_name_H-M   'P 1'
#
loop_
_entity.id
_entity.type
_entity.pdbx_description
1 polymer ?
#
loop_
_entity_poly.entity_id
_entity_poly.type
_entity_poly.pdbx_seq_one_letter_code
_entity_poly.pdbx_strand_id
1 'polypeptide(L)' 'RLRRNGLITRIPGSNRYRLTDDGLAFAIFYTKVHNRILRPLLATQRPQAPPPLRAAFRTIDQHIDARLAEARLPQAAA' A
#
# COMPACT_ATOMS: atom_id res chain seq x y z
N ARG A 1 -4.21 -16.99 -4.33
CA ARG A 1 -4.68 -15.60 -4.61
C ARG A 1 -3.67 -14.82 -5.47
N LEU A 2 -2.37 -14.75 -5.11
CA LEU A 2 -1.35 -14.03 -5.91
C LEU A 2 -1.22 -14.51 -7.37
N ARG A 3 -1.14 -15.83 -7.60
CA ARG A 3 -1.11 -16.40 -8.97
C ARG A 3 -2.38 -16.11 -9.76
N ARG A 4 -3.55 -16.17 -9.09
CA ARG A 4 -4.85 -15.85 -9.69
C ARG A 4 -4.94 -14.37 -10.08
N ASN A 5 -4.32 -13.50 -9.28
CA ASN A 5 -4.25 -12.06 -9.51
C ASN A 5 -3.10 -11.64 -10.44
N GLY A 6 -2.42 -12.59 -11.09
CA GLY A 6 -1.37 -12.30 -12.07
C GLY A 6 -0.04 -11.79 -11.50
N LEU A 7 0.16 -11.73 -10.18
CA LEU A 7 1.37 -11.16 -9.57
C LEU A 7 2.55 -12.14 -9.54
N ILE A 8 2.28 -13.44 -9.62
CA ILE A 8 3.31 -14.48 -9.68
C ILE A 8 2.94 -15.52 -10.73
N THR A 9 3.94 -16.11 -11.37
CA THR A 9 3.77 -17.25 -12.27
C THR A 9 4.58 -18.45 -11.79
N ARG A 10 4.06 -19.66 -12.04
CA ARG A 10 4.70 -20.92 -11.61
C ARG A 10 5.81 -21.29 -12.59
N ILE A 11 6.94 -21.77 -12.07
CA ILE A 11 8.00 -22.35 -12.89
C ILE A 11 7.60 -23.78 -13.26
N PRO A 12 7.54 -24.15 -14.55
CA PRO A 12 7.17 -25.49 -14.99
C PRO A 12 8.01 -26.59 -14.30
N GLY A 13 7.39 -27.73 -14.03
CA GLY A 13 8.07 -28.87 -13.40
C GLY A 13 8.50 -28.65 -11.94
N SER A 14 8.12 -27.55 -11.29
CA SER A 14 8.47 -27.31 -9.89
C SER A 14 7.40 -26.56 -9.12
N ASN A 15 7.42 -26.64 -7.79
CA ASN A 15 6.54 -25.85 -6.93
C ASN A 15 7.08 -24.43 -6.66
N ARG A 16 8.02 -23.94 -7.48
CA ARG A 16 8.61 -22.61 -7.37
C ARG A 16 7.85 -21.58 -8.20
N TYR A 17 7.96 -20.32 -7.79
CA TYR A 17 7.26 -19.20 -8.39
C TYR A 17 8.22 -18.04 -8.63
N ARG A 18 7.94 -17.25 -9.67
CA ARG A 18 8.62 -15.99 -9.96
C ARG A 18 7.61 -14.86 -10.06
N LEU A 19 8.03 -13.64 -9.78
CA LEU A 19 7.21 -12.45 -10.02
C LEU A 19 6.98 -12.29 -11.52
N THR A 20 5.80 -11.77 -11.85
CA THR A 20 5.55 -11.11 -13.14
C THR A 20 6.00 -9.66 -13.06
N ASP A 21 5.99 -8.93 -14.17
CA ASP A 21 6.35 -7.50 -14.17
C ASP A 21 5.37 -6.69 -13.30
N ASP A 22 4.07 -6.99 -13.42
CA ASP A 22 3.04 -6.42 -12.54
C ASP A 22 3.28 -6.79 -11.06
N GLY A 23 3.67 -8.04 -10.80
CA GLY A 23 4.02 -8.51 -9.47
C GLY A 23 5.21 -7.77 -8.86
N LEU A 24 6.22 -7.48 -9.67
CA LEU A 24 7.39 -6.72 -9.26
C LEU A 24 7.03 -5.26 -8.98
N ALA A 25 6.30 -4.61 -9.90
CA ALA A 25 5.82 -3.25 -9.72
C ALA A 25 4.95 -3.13 -8.45
N PHE A 26 4.05 -4.09 -8.24
CA PHE A 26 3.22 -4.18 -7.04
C PHE A 26 4.06 -4.34 -5.78
N ALA A 27 5.04 -5.25 -5.77
CA ALA A 27 5.90 -5.47 -4.60
C ALA A 27 6.70 -4.20 -4.24
N ILE A 28 7.25 -3.52 -5.24
CA ILE A 28 7.99 -2.25 -5.04
C ILE A 28 7.06 -1.17 -4.49
N PHE A 29 5.88 -0.99 -5.10
CA PHE A 29 4.89 -0.01 -4.66
C PHE A 29 4.45 -0.29 -3.22
N TYR A 30 4.01 -1.51 -2.94
CA TYR A 30 3.53 -1.91 -1.63
C TYR A 30 4.61 -1.74 -0.56
N THR A 31 5.87 -2.10 -0.86
CA THR A 31 6.99 -1.92 0.07
C THR A 31 7.21 -0.44 0.40
N LYS A 32 7.16 0.44 -0.60
CA LYS A 32 7.32 1.89 -0.41
C LYS A 32 6.15 2.48 0.37
N VAL A 33 4.92 2.13 0.02
CA VAL A 33 3.70 2.57 0.73
C VAL A 33 3.70 2.07 2.16
N HIS A 34 4.02 0.80 2.38
CA HIS A 34 4.11 0.22 3.70
C HIS A 34 5.12 1.00 4.56
N ASN A 35 6.30 1.30 4.04
CA ASN A 35 7.33 1.97 4.85
C ASN A 35 7.08 3.46 5.08
N ARG A 36 6.40 4.14 4.16
CA ARG A 36 6.20 5.61 4.21
C ARG A 36 4.84 6.04 4.73
N ILE A 37 3.84 5.17 4.64
CA ILE A 37 2.45 5.48 5.00
C ILE A 37 2.01 4.57 6.12
N LEU A 38 1.99 3.25 5.88
CA LEU A 38 1.44 2.32 6.87
C LEU A 38 2.30 2.27 8.13
N ARG A 39 3.63 2.19 8.01
CA ARG A 39 4.54 2.11 9.15
C ARG A 39 4.50 3.36 10.02
N PRO A 40 4.52 4.60 9.49
CA PRO A 40 4.32 5.80 10.31
C PRO A 40 2.92 5.91 10.92
N LEU A 41 1.86 5.57 10.17
CA LEU A 41 0.49 5.60 10.68
C LEU A 41 0.26 4.57 11.79
N LEU A 42 0.83 3.37 11.66
CA LEU A 42 0.81 2.35 12.71
C LEU A 42 1.82 2.64 13.84
N ALA A 43 2.83 3.47 13.57
CA ALA A 43 3.74 3.99 14.58
C ALA A 43 3.16 5.19 15.36
N THR A 44 1.93 5.64 15.08
CA THR A 44 1.25 6.70 15.85
C THR A 44 1.05 6.38 17.34
N GLN A 45 1.37 5.16 17.78
CA GLN A 45 1.63 4.86 19.19
C GLN A 45 2.89 5.58 19.77
N ARG A 46 3.64 6.36 18.97
CA ARG A 46 4.73 7.23 19.46
C ARG A 46 4.57 8.67 18.93
N PRO A 47 4.56 9.68 19.81
CA PRO A 47 4.24 11.04 19.42
C PRO A 47 5.44 11.78 18.79
N GLN A 48 5.12 12.84 18.05
CA GLN A 48 5.97 14.00 17.68
C GLN A 48 6.44 14.13 16.22
N ALA A 49 5.51 14.06 15.27
CA ALA A 49 5.70 14.82 14.02
C ALA A 49 5.47 16.33 14.29
N PRO A 50 6.35 17.23 13.84
CA PRO A 50 6.15 18.68 13.92
C PRO A 50 4.79 19.14 13.37
N PRO A 51 4.17 20.21 13.90
CA PRO A 51 2.88 20.73 13.44
C PRO A 51 2.69 20.86 11.92
N PRO A 52 3.67 21.40 11.14
CA PRO A 52 3.50 21.51 9.68
C PRO A 52 3.45 20.15 8.99
N LEU A 53 4.20 19.16 9.47
CA LEU A 53 4.16 17.80 8.94
C LEU A 53 2.81 17.15 9.19
N ARG A 54 2.22 17.33 10.38
CA ARG A 54 0.86 16.83 10.67
C ARG A 54 -0.21 17.47 9.77
N ALA A 55 -0.07 18.76 9.45
CA ALA A 55 -0.97 19.44 8.52
C ALA A 55 -0.84 18.90 7.09
N ALA A 56 0.39 18.68 6.62
CA ALA A 56 0.66 18.09 5.31
C ALA A 56 0.09 16.65 5.21
N PHE A 57 0.28 15.83 6.24
CA PHE A 57 -0.30 14.48 6.29
C PHE A 57 -1.82 14.51 6.23
N ARG A 58 -2.48 15.36 7.04
CA ARG A 58 -3.95 15.50 7.00
C ARG A 58 -4.46 15.93 5.61
N THR A 59 -3.72 16.78 4.91
CA THR A 59 -4.09 17.22 3.55
C THR A 59 -4.01 16.06 2.56
N ILE A 60 -2.96 15.25 2.66
CA ILE A 60 -2.79 14.06 1.82
C ILE A 60 -3.89 13.03 2.10
N ASP A 61 -4.20 12.78 3.38
CA ASP A 61 -5.27 11.86 3.80
C ASP A 61 -6.63 12.29 3.22
N GLN A 62 -6.97 13.58 3.34
CA GLN A 62 -8.21 14.13 2.77
C GLN A 62 -8.33 13.91 1.26
N HIS A 63 -7.25 14.08 0.52
CA HIS A 63 -7.26 13.84 -0.93
C HIS A 63 -7.36 12.36 -1.26
N ILE A 64 -6.72 11.48 -0.50
CA ILE A 64 -6.84 10.03 -0.68
C ILE A 64 -8.28 9.58 -0.40
N ASP A 65 -8.88 10.03 0.70
CA ASP A 65 -10.26 9.70 1.06
C ASP A 65 -11.25 10.19 0.00
N ALA A 66 -11.07 11.42 -0.51
CA ALA A 66 -11.90 11.94 -1.60
C ALA A 66 -11.79 11.06 -2.85
N ARG A 67 -10.58 10.64 -3.25
CA ARG A 67 -10.37 9.78 -4.41
C ARG A 67 -10.91 8.36 -4.21
N LEU A 68 -10.84 7.82 -3.00
CA LEU A 68 -11.42 6.52 -2.67
C LEU A 68 -12.95 6.57 -2.70
N ALA A 69 -13.54 7.66 -2.19
CA ALA A 69 -14.98 7.91 -2.24
C ALA A 69 -15.48 8.07 -3.68
N GLU A 70 -14.78 8.84 -4.52
CA GLU A 70 -15.05 8.96 -5.95
C GLU A 70 -14.98 7.59 -6.66
N ALA A 71 -14.01 6.76 -6.29
CA ALA A 71 -13.84 5.42 -6.85
C ALA A 71 -14.84 4.37 -6.32
N ARG A 72 -15.74 4.74 -5.39
CA ARG A 72 -16.68 3.83 -4.68
C ARG A 72 -15.99 2.59 -4.09
N LEU A 73 -14.73 2.73 -3.69
CA LEU A 73 -13.99 1.67 -3.04
C LEU A 73 -14.35 1.67 -1.55
N PRO A 74 -14.72 0.52 -0.95
CA PRO A 74 -15.02 0.48 0.47
C PRO A 74 -13.78 0.88 1.28
N GLN A 75 -13.98 1.81 2.23
CA GLN A 75 -12.93 2.21 3.17
C GLN A 75 -12.54 0.95 3.97
N ALA A 76 -11.28 0.55 3.89
CA ALA A 76 -10.80 -0.63 4.61
C ALA A 76 -10.95 -0.35 6.12
N ALA A 77 -11.86 -1.06 6.77
CA ALA A 77 -12.10 -0.97 8.20
C ALA A 77 -10.78 -1.15 8.96
N ALA A 78 -10.49 -0.19 9.85
CA ALA A 78 -9.34 -0.18 10.75
C ALA A 78 -9.45 -1.26 11.83
#